data_AF-A0A6G1IIT9-F1
#
_entry.id   AF-A0A6G1IIT9-F1
#
_cell.length_a   1.000
_cell.length_b   1.000
_cell.length_c   1.000
_cell.angle_alpha   90.00
_cell.angle_beta   90.00
_cell.angle_gamma   90.00
#
_symmetry.space_group_name_H-M   'P 1'
#
loop_
_entity.id
_entity.type
_entity.pdbx_description
1 polymer ?
#
loop_
_entity_poly.entity_id
_entity_poly.type
_entity_poly.pdbx_seq_one_letter_code
_entity_poly.pdbx_strand_id
1 'polypeptide(L)'
;MKFTLPLVLLSALSSVYAAVPVPKGTGAAIIDIPNWSELRIYHQDGSSTGIKEITTKLPTTGVLNDGFVFTGATRANTPLAAISWSSGKDDPEIRVYFITPSNTLGEVAYIAGTGWNGGGNIGFPVQAGAEALYAKKVDNYLLVGYTNAAGNLAEAYYDLNNPGWKTYNF
;
A
#
# COMPACT_ATOMS: atom_id res chain seq x y z
N MET A 1 -57.76 34.40 0.81
CA MET A 1 -56.81 33.49 1.49
C MET A 1 -55.46 33.61 0.80
N LYS A 2 -54.42 34.11 1.50
CA LYS A 2 -53.04 34.16 0.98
C LYS A 2 -52.32 32.90 1.45
N PHE A 3 -51.87 32.06 0.52
CA PHE A 3 -51.01 30.91 0.81
C PHE A 3 -49.55 31.37 0.75
N THR A 4 -48.89 31.46 1.90
CA THR A 4 -47.43 31.56 2.01
C THR A 4 -46.87 30.15 2.09
N LEU A 5 -46.18 29.70 1.04
CA LEU A 5 -45.35 28.49 1.11
C LEU A 5 -44.11 28.78 1.97
N PRO A 6 -43.77 27.95 2.97
CA PRO A 6 -42.47 28.03 3.59
C PRO A 6 -41.44 27.43 2.63
N LEU A 7 -40.47 28.24 2.22
CA LEU A 7 -39.29 27.77 1.51
C LEU A 7 -38.44 26.97 2.52
N VAL A 8 -38.67 25.66 2.59
CA VAL A 8 -37.78 24.74 3.31
C VAL A 8 -36.50 24.60 2.50
N LEU A 9 -35.51 25.44 2.82
CA LEU A 9 -34.17 25.32 2.27
C LEU A 9 -33.52 24.07 2.89
N LEU A 10 -33.64 22.94 2.19
CA LEU A 10 -32.98 21.70 2.54
C LEU A 10 -31.47 21.92 2.32
N SER A 11 -30.73 22.28 3.37
CA SER A 11 -29.26 22.34 3.32
C SER A 11 -28.72 20.92 3.25
N ALA A 12 -28.70 20.35 2.05
CA ALA A 12 -27.85 19.21 1.73
C ALA A 12 -26.39 19.70 1.77
N LEU A 13 -25.81 19.73 2.97
CA LEU A 13 -24.36 19.81 3.14
C LEU A 13 -23.79 18.48 2.66
N SER A 14 -23.51 18.39 1.35
CA SER A 14 -22.60 17.38 0.83
C SER A 14 -21.26 17.61 1.51
N SER A 15 -20.88 16.74 2.43
CA SER A 15 -19.54 16.75 3.02
C SER A 15 -18.53 16.62 1.89
N VAL A 16 -17.84 17.71 1.56
CA VAL A 16 -16.74 17.70 0.60
C VAL A 16 -15.58 17.01 1.31
N TYR A 17 -15.44 15.70 1.10
CA TYR A 17 -14.29 14.98 1.61
C TYR A 17 -13.02 15.53 0.96
N ALA A 18 -11.99 15.78 1.77
CA ALA A 18 -10.72 16.30 1.28
C ALA A 18 -10.09 15.30 0.30
N ALA A 19 -9.73 15.77 -0.90
CA ALA A 19 -8.95 15.00 -1.84
C ALA A 19 -7.48 14.94 -1.39
N VAL A 20 -6.84 13.77 -1.53
CA VAL A 20 -5.40 13.61 -1.25
C VAL A 20 -4.63 13.77 -2.56
N PRO A 21 -3.66 14.69 -2.64
CA PRO A 21 -2.81 14.83 -3.82
C PRO A 21 -1.87 13.62 -3.92
N VAL A 22 -2.01 12.85 -5.00
CA VAL A 22 -1.11 11.74 -5.33
C VAL A 22 -0.18 12.19 -6.47
N PRO A 23 1.15 12.00 -6.33
CA PRO A 23 2.11 12.39 -7.36
C PRO A 23 1.82 11.72 -8.71
N LYS A 24 1.98 12.48 -9.81
CA LYS A 24 1.80 11.91 -11.15
C LYS A 24 2.85 10.82 -11.41
N GLY A 25 2.41 9.68 -11.92
CA GLY A 25 3.29 8.58 -12.33
C GLY A 25 3.65 7.61 -11.21
N THR A 26 3.22 7.85 -9.97
CA THR A 26 3.37 6.85 -8.90
C THR A 26 2.36 5.71 -9.06
N GLY A 27 2.78 4.50 -8.72
CA GLY A 27 1.86 3.40 -8.51
C GLY A 27 1.08 3.57 -7.20
N ALA A 28 -0.08 2.93 -7.10
CA ALA A 28 -0.82 2.82 -5.86
C ALA A 28 -1.09 1.34 -5.57
N ALA A 29 -1.12 0.99 -4.28
CA ALA A 29 -1.53 -0.33 -3.83
C ALA A 29 -2.70 -0.19 -2.86
N ILE A 30 -3.61 -1.16 -2.85
CA ILE A 30 -4.75 -1.18 -1.95
C ILE A 30 -4.86 -2.54 -1.27
N ILE A 31 -5.27 -2.53 -0.01
CA ILE A 31 -5.64 -3.72 0.76
C ILE A 31 -6.96 -3.49 1.47
N ASP A 32 -7.75 -4.55 1.60
CA ASP A 32 -8.78 -4.66 2.62
C ASP A 32 -8.13 -5.04 3.96
N ILE A 33 -8.58 -4.39 5.05
CA ILE A 33 -8.13 -4.76 6.38
C ILE A 33 -9.04 -5.87 6.92
N PRO A 34 -8.48 -7.06 7.25
CA PRO A 34 -9.25 -8.17 7.80
C PRO A 34 -10.09 -7.72 8.99
N ASN A 35 -11.39 -8.02 8.94
CA ASN A 35 -12.38 -7.78 10.00
C ASN A 35 -12.73 -6.31 10.31
N TRP A 36 -12.12 -5.30 9.67
CA TRP A 36 -12.31 -3.90 10.08
C TRP A 36 -13.23 -3.09 9.14
N SER A 37 -13.58 -3.62 7.97
CA SER A 37 -14.32 -2.88 6.92
C SER A 37 -13.64 -1.56 6.54
N GLU A 38 -12.30 -1.55 6.58
CA GLU A 38 -11.46 -0.42 6.20
C GLU A 38 -10.58 -0.79 5.02
N LEU A 39 -10.27 0.20 4.21
CA LEU A 39 -9.31 0.12 3.13
C LEU A 39 -8.06 0.90 3.53
N ARG A 40 -6.90 0.36 3.19
CA ARG A 40 -5.64 1.11 3.20
C ARG A 40 -5.13 1.23 1.78
N ILE A 41 -4.83 2.46 1.38
CA ILE A 41 -4.30 2.77 0.07
C ILE A 41 -2.90 3.36 0.27
N TYR A 42 -1.92 2.77 -0.39
CA TYR A 42 -0.53 3.22 -0.33
C TYR A 42 -0.15 3.96 -1.59
N HIS A 43 0.55 5.06 -1.42
CA HIS A 43 1.13 5.82 -2.53
C HIS A 43 2.47 6.42 -2.12
N GLN A 44 3.31 6.73 -3.11
CA GLN A 44 4.57 7.42 -2.85
C GLN A 44 4.29 8.89 -2.49
N ASP A 45 5.16 9.47 -1.65
CA ASP A 45 5.21 10.92 -1.48
C ASP A 45 5.76 11.63 -2.75
N GLY A 46 5.37 12.90 -2.94
CA GLY A 46 5.80 13.70 -4.10
C GLY A 46 7.30 13.92 -4.21
N SER A 47 8.04 13.82 -3.12
CA SER A 47 9.50 13.96 -3.10
C SER A 47 10.23 12.62 -3.19
N SER A 48 9.52 11.50 -3.34
CA SER A 48 10.08 10.13 -3.31
C SER A 48 10.84 9.80 -2.01
N THR A 49 10.55 10.51 -0.92
CA THR A 49 11.19 10.36 0.40
C THR A 49 10.46 9.38 1.32
N GLY A 50 9.40 8.75 0.83
CA GLY A 50 8.66 7.78 1.61
C GLY A 50 7.40 7.28 0.93
N ILE A 51 6.67 6.45 1.67
CA ILE A 51 5.37 5.90 1.29
C ILE A 51 4.36 6.37 2.33
N LYS A 52 3.21 6.84 1.84
CA LYS A 52 2.08 7.28 2.64
C LYS A 52 0.95 6.26 2.58
N GLU A 53 0.17 6.20 3.65
CA GLU A 53 -1.06 5.43 3.77
C GLU A 53 -2.25 6.36 3.92
N ILE A 54 -3.21 6.20 3.01
CA ILE A 54 -4.55 6.73 3.11
C ILE A 54 -5.42 5.69 3.80
N THR A 55 -6.11 6.11 4.87
CA THR A 55 -7.17 5.32 5.50
C THR A 55 -8.54 5.78 5.00
N THR A 56 -9.34 4.85 4.49
CA THR A 56 -10.74 5.09 4.13
C THR A 56 -11.59 3.85 4.43
N LYS A 57 -12.91 3.93 4.21
CA LYS A 57 -13.85 2.82 4.37
C LYS A 57 -14.64 2.62 3.07
N LEU A 58 -15.91 2.25 3.20
CA LEU A 58 -16.85 2.20 2.08
C LEU A 58 -16.95 3.55 1.38
N PRO A 59 -17.37 3.61 0.10
CA PRO A 59 -17.41 4.83 -0.71
C PRO A 59 -18.22 6.01 -0.15
N THR A 60 -18.99 5.79 0.92
CA THR A 60 -19.71 6.83 1.67
C THR A 60 -18.83 7.58 2.67
N THR A 61 -17.61 7.11 2.91
CA THR A 61 -16.64 7.66 3.86
C THR A 61 -15.44 8.22 3.09
N GLY A 62 -15.07 9.47 3.38
CA GLY A 62 -13.87 10.07 2.82
C GLY A 62 -12.59 9.62 3.51
N VAL A 63 -11.50 10.31 3.18
CA VAL A 63 -10.19 10.07 3.80
C VAL A 63 -10.22 10.41 5.28
N LEU A 64 -9.83 9.44 6.11
CA LEU A 64 -9.74 9.57 7.57
C LEU A 64 -8.32 9.92 8.03
N ASN A 65 -7.31 9.44 7.31
CA ASN A 65 -5.90 9.70 7.58
C ASN A 65 -5.10 9.67 6.27
N ASP A 66 -4.02 10.45 6.22
CA ASP A 66 -2.99 10.42 5.17
C ASP A 66 -1.63 10.71 5.80
N GLY A 67 -0.86 9.67 6.09
CA GLY A 67 0.39 9.76 6.85
C GLY A 67 1.48 8.82 6.35
N PHE A 68 2.74 9.10 6.71
CA PHE A 68 3.86 8.24 6.34
C PHE A 68 3.82 6.90 7.08
N VAL A 69 4.00 5.82 6.33
CA VAL A 69 4.25 4.47 6.87
C VAL A 69 5.70 4.05 6.69
N PHE A 70 6.42 4.71 5.79
CA PHE A 70 7.85 4.55 5.57
C PHE A 70 8.48 5.91 5.28
N THR A 71 9.54 6.25 6.00
CA THR A 71 10.38 7.44 5.77
C THR A 71 11.75 7.01 5.29
N GLY A 72 11.92 6.93 3.98
CA GLY A 72 13.16 6.53 3.33
C GLY A 72 13.04 6.70 1.82
N ALA A 73 14.19 6.87 1.16
CA ALA A 73 14.20 7.06 -0.28
C ALA A 73 13.64 5.83 -1.00
N THR A 74 12.75 6.09 -1.94
CA THR A 74 12.19 5.10 -2.88
C THR A 74 12.64 5.48 -4.30
N ARG A 75 12.61 4.53 -5.25
CA ARG A 75 12.81 4.91 -6.66
C ARG A 75 11.75 5.93 -7.04
N ALA A 76 12.10 7.00 -7.77
CA ALA A 76 11.08 7.91 -8.27
C ALA A 76 10.04 7.14 -9.10
N ASN A 77 8.75 7.44 -8.89
CA ASN A 77 7.63 6.75 -9.54
C ASN A 77 7.66 5.23 -9.31
N THR A 78 7.96 4.82 -8.08
CA THR A 78 8.02 3.39 -7.76
C THR A 78 6.63 2.76 -7.87
N PRO A 79 6.48 1.58 -8.52
CA PRO A 79 5.27 0.81 -8.37
C PRO A 79 5.16 0.32 -6.92
N LEU A 80 3.94 0.14 -6.46
CA LEU A 80 3.65 -0.34 -5.11
C LEU A 80 2.79 -1.60 -5.19
N ALA A 81 3.05 -2.53 -4.29
CA ALA A 81 2.19 -3.67 -4.04
C ALA A 81 1.98 -3.83 -2.54
N ALA A 82 0.81 -4.29 -2.11
CA ALA A 82 0.52 -4.45 -0.70
C ALA A 82 -0.31 -5.70 -0.45
N ILE A 83 -0.13 -6.29 0.72
CA ILE A 83 -0.89 -7.44 1.21
C ILE A 83 -1.20 -7.29 2.68
N SER A 84 -2.35 -7.80 3.10
CA SER A 84 -2.75 -7.97 4.50
C SER A 84 -3.15 -9.41 4.79
N TRP A 85 -3.03 -9.81 6.05
CA TRP A 85 -3.67 -11.03 6.55
C TRP A 85 -3.97 -10.93 8.05
N SER A 86 -4.90 -11.75 8.51
CA SER A 86 -5.16 -11.88 9.95
C SER A 86 -3.96 -12.54 10.64
N SER A 87 -3.49 -11.92 11.71
CA SER A 87 -2.39 -12.43 12.53
C SER A 87 -2.86 -13.38 13.65
N GLY A 88 -4.18 -13.54 13.82
CA GLY A 88 -4.79 -14.11 15.03
C GLY A 88 -4.81 -13.16 16.23
N LYS A 89 -4.31 -11.92 16.09
CA LYS A 89 -4.42 -10.82 17.06
C LYS A 89 -5.44 -9.78 16.58
N ASP A 90 -5.66 -8.76 17.40
CA ASP A 90 -6.56 -7.63 17.07
C ASP A 90 -6.10 -6.90 15.80
N ASP A 91 -4.79 -6.67 15.66
CA ASP A 91 -4.20 -6.02 14.49
C ASP A 91 -3.85 -7.00 13.36
N PRO A 92 -3.94 -6.57 12.08
CA PRO A 92 -3.49 -7.36 10.95
C PRO A 92 -1.96 -7.40 10.86
N GLU A 93 -1.45 -8.34 10.05
CA GLU A 93 -0.14 -8.18 9.43
C GLU A 93 -0.30 -7.48 8.09
N ILE A 94 0.60 -6.53 7.79
CA ILE A 94 0.61 -5.83 6.50
C ILE A 94 2.04 -5.79 5.96
N ARG A 95 2.19 -5.96 4.64
CA ARG A 95 3.44 -5.68 3.93
C ARG A 95 3.15 -4.75 2.76
N VAL A 96 4.03 -3.77 2.57
CA VAL A 96 4.04 -2.89 1.40
C VAL A 96 5.40 -3.03 0.74
N TYR A 97 5.36 -3.38 -0.54
CA TYR A 97 6.52 -3.60 -1.38
C TYR A 97 6.69 -2.43 -2.34
N PHE A 98 7.94 -2.10 -2.60
CA PHE A 98 8.33 -1.02 -3.49
C PHE A 98 9.68 -1.34 -4.12
N ILE A 99 10.09 -0.53 -5.09
CA ILE A 99 11.43 -0.55 -5.66
C ILE A 99 12.27 0.56 -5.01
N THR A 100 13.45 0.20 -4.50
CA THR A 100 14.44 1.11 -3.90
C THR A 100 15.15 1.95 -4.97
N PRO A 101 15.84 3.05 -4.59
CA PRO A 101 16.63 3.85 -5.54
C PRO A 101 17.71 3.05 -6.29
N SER A 102 18.22 1.96 -5.69
CA SER A 102 19.20 1.06 -6.29
C SER A 102 18.58 -0.01 -7.22
N ASN A 103 17.31 0.13 -7.60
CA ASN A 103 16.55 -0.86 -8.37
C ASN A 103 16.61 -2.27 -7.75
N THR A 104 16.33 -2.35 -6.45
CA THR A 104 16.09 -3.62 -5.77
C THR A 104 14.71 -3.60 -5.11
N LEU A 105 14.18 -4.77 -4.79
CA LEU A 105 12.95 -4.85 -3.98
C LEU A 105 13.20 -4.29 -2.57
N GLY A 106 12.24 -3.51 -2.09
CA GLY A 106 12.13 -3.02 -0.72
C GLY A 106 10.81 -3.46 -0.08
N GLU A 107 10.79 -3.52 1.24
CA GLU A 107 9.64 -3.86 2.05
C GLU A 107 9.52 -2.88 3.23
N VAL A 108 8.30 -2.48 3.55
CA VAL A 108 7.93 -1.96 4.87
C VAL A 108 6.79 -2.80 5.43
N ALA A 109 6.87 -3.12 6.73
CA ALA A 109 5.97 -4.08 7.36
C ALA A 109 5.26 -3.45 8.56
N TYR A 110 3.95 -3.64 8.63
CA TYR A 110 3.21 -3.51 9.89
C TYR A 110 3.16 -4.89 10.55
N ILE A 111 3.74 -4.99 11.75
CA ILE A 111 3.73 -6.20 12.56
C ILE A 111 2.64 -6.08 13.62
N ALA A 112 1.76 -7.08 13.71
CA ALA A 112 0.60 -7.03 14.60
C ALA A 112 1.01 -6.87 16.07
N GLY A 113 0.51 -5.82 16.74
CA GLY A 113 0.87 -5.45 18.10
C GLY A 113 2.23 -4.75 18.26
N THR A 114 2.91 -4.39 17.15
CA THR A 114 4.18 -3.65 17.17
C THR A 114 4.11 -2.38 16.32
N GLY A 115 3.41 -2.41 15.19
CA GLY A 115 3.29 -1.29 14.27
C GLY A 115 4.22 -1.38 13.07
N TRP A 116 4.38 -0.25 12.37
CA TRP A 116 5.27 -0.12 11.22
C TRP A 116 6.74 -0.23 11.63
N ASN A 117 7.51 -1.07 10.92
CA ASN A 117 8.96 -1.10 11.04
C ASN A 117 9.63 0.01 10.20
N GLY A 118 10.95 0.15 10.33
CA GLY A 118 11.71 1.15 9.56
C GLY A 118 11.81 0.88 8.06
N GLY A 119 11.26 -0.24 7.56
CA GLY A 119 11.45 -0.72 6.20
C GLY A 119 12.88 -1.14 5.88
N GLY A 120 13.09 -1.70 4.69
CA GLY A 120 14.41 -2.16 4.27
C GLY A 120 14.48 -2.65 2.83
N ASN A 121 15.71 -2.79 2.35
CA ASN A 121 16.03 -3.41 1.08
C ASN A 121 16.07 -4.94 1.26
N ILE A 122 15.24 -5.68 0.53
CA ILE A 122 15.19 -7.15 0.57
C ILE A 122 16.05 -7.81 -0.52
N GLY A 123 16.74 -7.01 -1.34
CA GLY A 123 17.96 -7.42 -2.05
C GLY A 123 17.78 -7.98 -3.47
N PHE A 124 16.55 -8.18 -3.96
CA PHE A 124 16.32 -8.72 -5.30
C PHE A 124 16.47 -7.66 -6.39
N PRO A 125 17.36 -7.82 -7.38
CA PRO A 125 17.55 -6.86 -8.46
C PRO A 125 16.36 -6.78 -9.41
N VAL A 126 15.90 -5.56 -9.67
CA VAL A 126 14.78 -5.23 -10.54
C VAL A 126 15.30 -4.50 -11.78
N GLN A 127 14.70 -4.74 -12.95
CA GLN A 127 15.06 -3.96 -14.14
C GLN A 127 14.76 -2.46 -13.92
N ALA A 128 15.71 -1.60 -14.31
CA ALA A 128 15.52 -0.16 -14.26
C ALA A 128 14.31 0.27 -15.08
N GLY A 129 13.44 1.08 -14.48
CA GLY A 129 12.21 1.57 -15.11
C GLY A 129 11.07 0.55 -15.18
N ALA A 130 11.24 -0.68 -14.69
CA ALA A 130 10.16 -1.67 -14.68
C ALA A 130 9.00 -1.24 -13.77
N GLU A 131 7.77 -1.35 -14.25
CA GLU A 131 6.56 -0.95 -13.52
C GLU A 131 5.81 -2.14 -12.91
N ALA A 132 6.11 -3.37 -13.35
CA ALA A 132 5.46 -4.56 -12.83
C ALA A 132 5.91 -4.85 -11.40
N LEU A 133 4.97 -4.75 -10.46
CA LEU A 133 5.11 -5.19 -9.09
C LEU A 133 3.75 -5.70 -8.59
N TYR A 134 3.70 -6.89 -8.03
CA TYR A 134 2.52 -7.40 -7.33
C TYR A 134 2.92 -8.18 -6.10
N ALA A 135 1.99 -8.39 -5.18
CA ALA A 135 2.21 -9.19 -4.00
C ALA A 135 0.98 -10.01 -3.65
N LYS A 136 1.19 -11.20 -3.10
CA LYS A 136 0.12 -12.07 -2.63
C LYS A 136 0.61 -12.95 -1.49
N LYS A 137 -0.22 -13.14 -0.47
CA LYS A 137 -0.04 -14.25 0.48
C LYS A 137 -0.75 -15.49 -0.06
N VAL A 138 -0.01 -16.60 -0.10
CA VAL A 138 -0.53 -17.93 -0.46
C VAL A 138 -0.06 -18.90 0.61
N ASP A 139 -0.99 -19.51 1.36
CA ASP A 139 -0.68 -20.32 2.54
C ASP A 139 0.30 -19.61 3.49
N ASN A 140 1.46 -20.21 3.75
CA ASN A 140 2.50 -19.64 4.61
C ASN A 140 3.57 -18.85 3.84
N TYR A 141 3.32 -18.54 2.57
CA TYR A 141 4.24 -17.80 1.72
C TYR A 141 3.74 -16.40 1.44
N LEU A 142 4.65 -15.44 1.52
CA LEU A 142 4.48 -14.12 0.93
C LEU A 142 5.18 -14.14 -0.43
N LEU A 143 4.48 -13.77 -1.48
CA LEU A 143 5.00 -13.70 -2.85
C LEU A 143 5.08 -12.24 -3.28
N VAL A 144 6.16 -11.88 -3.96
CA VAL A 144 6.36 -10.58 -4.59
C VAL A 144 6.82 -10.81 -6.01
N GLY A 145 5.95 -10.53 -6.97
CA GLY A 145 6.28 -10.61 -8.39
C GLY A 145 6.81 -9.29 -8.93
N TYR A 146 7.83 -9.36 -9.78
CA TYR A 146 8.54 -8.20 -10.30
C TYR A 146 9.21 -8.53 -11.65
N THR A 147 9.67 -7.51 -12.37
CA THR A 147 10.56 -7.69 -13.51
C THR A 147 12.02 -7.76 -13.04
N ASN A 148 12.65 -8.93 -13.13
CA ASN A 148 14.05 -9.08 -12.71
C ASN A 148 15.03 -8.28 -13.58
N ALA A 149 16.30 -8.19 -13.18
CA ALA A 149 17.32 -7.44 -13.92
C ALA A 149 17.53 -7.88 -15.38
N ALA A 150 17.13 -9.10 -15.76
CA ALA A 150 17.18 -9.61 -17.13
C ALA A 150 15.92 -9.29 -17.95
N GLY A 151 14.93 -8.62 -17.36
CA GLY A 151 13.68 -8.24 -18.01
C GLY A 151 12.60 -9.29 -18.06
N ASN A 152 12.75 -10.36 -17.28
CA ASN A 152 11.76 -11.42 -17.19
C ASN A 152 10.87 -11.22 -15.95
N LEU A 153 9.63 -11.70 -16.03
CA LEU A 153 8.81 -11.89 -14.83
C LEU A 153 9.52 -12.86 -13.89
N ALA A 154 9.68 -12.46 -12.65
CA ALA A 154 10.23 -13.27 -11.57
C ALA A 154 9.41 -13.04 -10.30
N GLU A 155 9.57 -13.93 -9.34
CA GLU A 155 8.97 -13.80 -8.02
C GLU A 155 10.02 -14.06 -6.94
N ALA A 156 9.98 -13.24 -5.90
CA ALA A 156 10.65 -13.47 -4.63
C ALA A 156 9.61 -13.96 -3.64
N TYR A 157 10.00 -14.86 -2.74
CA TYR A 157 9.09 -15.35 -1.71
C TYR A 157 9.72 -15.38 -0.33
N TYR A 158 8.86 -15.25 0.69
CA TYR A 158 9.20 -15.39 2.09
C TYR A 158 8.34 -16.50 2.71
N ASP A 159 9.01 -17.51 3.26
CA ASP A 159 8.36 -18.60 4.00
C ASP A 159 8.20 -18.21 5.46
N LEU A 160 6.96 -18.04 5.92
CA LEU A 160 6.64 -17.66 7.30
C LEU A 160 7.07 -18.73 8.32
N ASN A 161 7.23 -20.00 7.91
CA ASN A 161 7.70 -21.08 8.77
C ASN A 161 9.22 -21.24 8.74
N ASN A 162 9.87 -20.80 7.66
CA ASN A 162 11.33 -20.82 7.52
C ASN A 162 11.84 -19.45 7.02
N PRO A 163 11.91 -18.47 7.94
CA PRO A 163 12.23 -17.08 7.66
C PRO A 163 13.43 -16.89 6.74
N GLY A 164 13.23 -16.09 5.69
CA GLY A 164 14.27 -15.75 4.74
C GLY A 164 13.71 -15.54 3.35
N TRP A 165 14.04 -14.41 2.77
CA TRP A 165 13.71 -14.08 1.40
C TRP A 165 14.49 -14.97 0.43
N LYS A 166 13.78 -15.58 -0.52
CA LYS A 166 14.30 -16.52 -1.52
C LYS A 166 13.74 -16.17 -2.90
N THR A 167 14.38 -16.68 -3.94
CA THR A 167 13.83 -16.72 -5.31
C THR A 167 13.50 -18.16 -5.66
N TYR A 168 12.64 -18.35 -6.65
CA TYR A 168 12.47 -19.67 -7.26
C TYR A 168 13.79 -20.10 -7.91
N ASN A 169 14.21 -21.33 -7.65
CA ASN A 169 15.27 -21.99 -8.40
C ASN A 169 14.61 -22.62 -9.62
N PHE A 170 14.96 -22.15 -10.81
CA PHE A 170 14.63 -22.81 -12.07
C PHE A 170 15.83 -23.63 -12.54
#